data_AF-A0A438AMI3-F1
#
_entry.id   AF-A0A438AMI3-F1
#
_cell.length_a   1.000
_cell.length_b   1.000
_cell.length_c   1.000
_cell.angle_alpha   90.00
_cell.angle_beta   90.00
_cell.angle_gamma   90.00
#
_symmetry.space_group_name_H-M   'P 1'
#
loop_
_entity.id
_entity.type
_entity.pdbx_description
1 polymer ?
#
loop_
_entity_poly.entity_id
_entity_poly.type
_entity_poly.pdbx_seq_one_letter_code
_entity_poly.pdbx_strand_id
1 'polypeptide(L)'
;MSGSIRQVRGSAAQQAHWIASAILTLAAIALVSACIAAAAGLLPWLTLPLTFGEVTYPQAGLFVQLGVTALIFLLACSMPSGLRVLRLEQSHRDFSICMSDVAEAYRICHAADREGAFTLKGEFDAVRERIRFMRSHPDLGGLEPQILEAAAQMSTTSQELADRYSDEKIDRARTFLRQRQEEIETFRDRIVEATAQCHELRRWVDHVEVEESIMESQLGQLEEQLGDTLAKLGFVRSAGTPNVVPMKSGMATAAE
;
A
#
# COMPACT_ATOMS: atom_id res chain seq x y z
N MET A 1 28.71 18.69 -3.94
CA MET A 1 29.99 18.92 -4.69
C MET A 1 30.30 17.89 -5.80
N SER A 2 29.59 16.75 -5.88
CA SER A 2 29.82 15.71 -6.93
C SER A 2 29.12 16.00 -8.28
N GLY A 3 28.02 16.77 -8.28
CA GLY A 3 27.24 17.08 -9.50
C GLY A 3 27.95 17.98 -10.51
N SER A 4 28.64 19.03 -10.04
CA SER A 4 29.32 20.01 -10.89
C SER A 4 30.48 19.39 -11.70
N ILE A 5 31.23 18.46 -11.11
CA ILE A 5 32.37 17.80 -11.78
C ILE A 5 31.90 16.85 -12.90
N ARG A 6 30.74 16.19 -12.73
CA ARG A 6 30.14 15.36 -13.79
C ARG A 6 29.58 16.19 -14.95
N GLN A 7 28.97 17.34 -14.64
CA GLN A 7 28.38 18.24 -15.65
C GLN A 7 29.46 18.89 -16.54
N VAL A 8 30.58 19.31 -15.95
CA VAL A 8 31.72 19.88 -16.69
C VAL A 8 32.38 18.83 -17.60
N ARG A 9 32.57 17.58 -17.13
CA ARG A 9 33.12 16.48 -17.97
C ARG A 9 32.23 16.13 -19.16
N GLY A 10 30.90 16.20 -19.01
CA GLY A 10 29.96 15.96 -20.12
C GLY A 10 30.07 17.02 -21.21
N SER A 11 30.15 18.30 -20.82
CA SER A 11 30.25 19.43 -21.76
C SER A 11 31.57 19.43 -22.57
N ALA A 12 32.70 19.10 -21.93
CA ALA A 12 34.00 19.05 -22.60
C ALA A 12 34.08 17.93 -23.66
N ALA A 13 33.54 16.74 -23.35
CA ALA A 13 33.49 15.63 -24.29
C ALA A 13 32.56 15.91 -25.49
N GLN A 14 31.42 16.58 -25.24
CA GLN A 14 30.49 16.99 -26.28
C GLN A 14 31.09 18.06 -27.21
N GLN A 15 31.81 19.03 -26.64
CA GLN A 15 32.55 20.03 -27.41
C GLN A 15 33.65 19.38 -28.27
N ALA A 16 34.43 18.45 -27.72
CA ALA A 16 35.47 17.74 -28.47
C ALA A 16 34.89 16.93 -29.64
N HIS A 17 33.75 16.26 -29.44
CA HIS A 17 33.08 15.50 -30.49
C HIS A 17 32.54 16.41 -31.62
N TRP A 18 31.99 17.58 -31.26
CA TRP A 18 31.54 18.59 -32.23
C TRP A 18 32.69 19.19 -33.05
N ILE A 19 33.83 19.46 -32.41
CA ILE A 19 35.01 19.98 -33.10
C ILE A 19 35.57 18.91 -34.06
N ALA A 20 35.67 17.66 -33.60
CA ALA A 20 36.14 16.56 -34.43
C ALA A 20 35.22 16.31 -35.64
N SER A 21 33.90 16.38 -35.47
CA SER A 21 32.94 16.20 -36.57
C SER A 21 33.01 17.36 -37.58
N ALA A 22 33.16 18.60 -37.11
CA ALA A 22 33.32 19.77 -37.97
C ALA A 22 34.62 19.70 -38.80
N ILE A 23 35.74 19.29 -38.20
CA ILE A 23 37.01 19.12 -38.91
C ILE A 23 36.89 18.03 -39.98
N LEU A 24 36.29 16.88 -39.63
CA LEU A 24 36.19 15.73 -40.53
C LEU A 24 35.24 16.00 -41.72
N THR A 25 34.14 16.72 -41.49
CA THR A 25 33.23 17.15 -42.56
C THR A 25 33.87 18.18 -43.49
N LEU A 26 34.60 19.17 -42.93
CA LEU A 26 35.35 20.14 -43.74
C LEU A 26 36.43 19.44 -44.59
N ALA A 27 37.16 18.48 -44.02
CA ALA A 27 38.15 17.69 -44.74
C ALA A 27 37.52 16.87 -45.87
N ALA A 28 36.35 16.27 -45.65
CA ALA A 28 35.61 15.54 -46.68
C ALA A 28 35.21 16.45 -47.85
N ILE A 29 34.66 17.63 -47.55
CA ILE A 29 34.29 18.63 -48.58
C ILE A 29 35.52 19.06 -49.38
N ALA A 30 36.62 19.37 -48.70
CA ALA A 30 37.87 19.78 -49.33
C ALA A 30 38.39 18.70 -50.30
N LEU A 31 38.47 17.44 -49.87
CA LEU A 31 38.96 16.34 -50.70
C LEU A 31 38.04 16.05 -51.90
N VAL A 32 36.73 16.06 -51.69
CA VAL A 32 35.75 15.89 -52.79
C VAL A 32 35.89 17.03 -53.80
N SER A 33 36.02 18.28 -53.34
CA SER A 33 36.23 19.43 -54.22
C SER A 33 37.55 19.35 -55.00
N ALA A 34 38.62 18.85 -54.38
CA ALA A 34 39.90 18.63 -55.03
C ALA A 34 39.83 17.54 -56.11
N CYS A 35 39.09 16.46 -55.87
CA CYS A 35 38.81 15.43 -56.89
C CYS A 35 37.98 15.98 -58.06
N ILE A 36 36.96 16.80 -57.79
CA ILE A 36 36.13 17.42 -58.83
C ILE A 36 36.96 18.41 -59.66
N ALA A 37 37.77 19.24 -59.02
CA ALA A 37 38.64 20.19 -59.70
C ALA A 37 39.73 19.49 -60.52
N ALA A 38 40.28 18.37 -60.05
CA ALA A 38 41.21 17.55 -60.82
C ALA A 38 40.55 16.87 -62.03
N ALA A 39 39.30 16.43 -61.89
CA ALA A 39 38.52 15.90 -63.00
C ALA A 39 38.18 16.97 -64.06
N ALA A 40 37.94 18.21 -63.63
CA ALA A 40 37.72 19.35 -64.52
C ALA A 40 39.02 19.93 -65.12
N GLY A 41 40.19 19.36 -64.79
CA GLY A 41 41.49 19.80 -65.30
C GLY A 41 42.02 21.10 -64.68
N LEU A 42 41.40 21.59 -63.61
CA LEU A 42 41.80 22.81 -62.87
C LEU A 42 42.98 22.55 -61.92
N LEU A 43 43.11 21.30 -61.42
CA LEU A 43 44.17 20.85 -60.52
C LEU A 43 44.83 19.57 -61.07
N PRO A 44 46.14 19.37 -60.90
CA PRO A 44 46.77 18.10 -61.26
C PRO A 44 46.32 16.99 -60.29
N TRP A 45 46.17 15.77 -60.81
CA TRP A 45 45.94 14.58 -59.98
C TRP A 45 47.16 14.29 -59.11
N LEU A 46 46.94 13.64 -57.95
CA LEU A 46 48.01 13.19 -57.08
C LEU A 46 48.93 12.20 -57.83
N THR A 47 50.19 12.56 -57.98
CA THR A 47 51.20 11.69 -58.60
C THR A 47 51.98 10.96 -57.51
N LEU A 48 51.64 9.68 -57.30
CA LEU A 48 52.33 8.80 -56.37
C LEU A 48 52.70 7.52 -57.14
N PRO A 49 53.94 7.40 -57.66
CA PRO A 49 54.37 6.20 -58.35
C PRO A 49 54.50 5.06 -57.33
N LEU A 50 53.71 4.01 -57.51
CA LEU A 50 53.72 2.85 -56.63
C LEU A 50 54.41 1.69 -57.35
N THR A 51 55.46 1.13 -56.76
CA THR A 51 56.16 -0.04 -57.29
C THR A 51 55.76 -1.27 -56.51
N PHE A 52 55.29 -2.31 -57.21
CA PHE A 52 54.99 -3.61 -56.61
C PHE A 52 55.83 -4.68 -57.32
N GLY A 53 56.88 -5.17 -56.65
CA GLY A 53 57.92 -5.96 -57.30
C GLY A 53 58.66 -5.12 -58.34
N GLU A 54 58.76 -5.62 -59.57
CA GLU A 54 59.42 -4.92 -60.69
C GLU A 54 58.47 -4.03 -61.52
N VAL A 55 57.17 -4.07 -61.25
CA VAL A 55 56.17 -3.28 -62.00
C VAL A 55 55.93 -1.96 -61.29
N THR A 56 56.15 -0.85 -62.01
CA THR A 56 55.80 0.50 -61.55
C THR A 56 54.42 0.87 -62.10
N TYR A 57 53.52 1.29 -61.23
CA TYR A 57 52.19 1.81 -61.58
C TYR A 57 52.18 3.34 -61.49
N PRO A 58 52.27 4.06 -62.63
CA PRO A 58 52.32 5.53 -62.63
C PRO A 58 50.99 6.17 -62.22
N GLN A 59 49.87 5.46 -62.44
CA GLN A 59 48.51 5.93 -62.13
C GLN A 59 48.05 5.57 -60.71
N ALA A 60 48.91 4.99 -59.86
CA ALA A 60 48.51 4.59 -58.52
C ALA A 60 48.02 5.76 -57.65
N GLY A 61 48.58 6.95 -57.84
CA GLY A 61 48.14 8.14 -57.11
C GLY A 61 46.68 8.56 -57.34
N LEU A 62 46.13 8.30 -58.54
CA LEU A 62 44.70 8.52 -58.84
C LEU A 62 43.81 7.63 -57.95
N PHE A 63 44.12 6.34 -57.89
CA PHE A 63 43.36 5.37 -57.10
C PHE A 63 43.48 5.63 -55.60
N VAL A 64 44.66 6.05 -55.13
CA VAL A 64 44.88 6.45 -53.74
C VAL A 64 44.06 7.69 -53.38
N GLN A 65 44.07 8.72 -54.23
CA GLN A 65 43.30 9.94 -54.01
C GLN A 65 41.79 9.66 -53.94
N LEU A 66 41.25 8.83 -54.85
CA LEU A 66 39.85 8.42 -54.83
C LEU A 66 39.52 7.55 -53.61
N GLY A 67 40.38 6.60 -53.26
CA GLY A 67 40.20 5.72 -52.11
C GLY A 67 40.17 6.47 -50.77
N VAL A 68 41.12 7.39 -50.56
CA VAL A 68 41.17 8.22 -49.34
C VAL A 68 39.96 9.16 -49.27
N THR A 69 39.56 9.75 -50.39
CA THR A 69 38.38 10.61 -50.45
C THR A 69 37.11 9.84 -50.13
N ALA A 70 36.95 8.63 -50.69
CA ALA A 70 35.82 7.76 -50.41
C ALA A 70 35.77 7.33 -48.93
N LEU A 71 36.92 6.97 -48.34
CA LEU A 71 37.01 6.60 -46.92
C LEU A 71 36.59 7.75 -46.01
N ILE A 72 37.14 8.95 -46.22
CA ILE A 72 36.83 10.14 -45.40
C ILE A 72 35.37 10.56 -45.59
N PHE A 73 34.84 10.46 -46.81
CA PHE A 73 33.43 10.73 -47.09
C PHE A 73 32.50 9.75 -46.36
N LEU A 74 32.81 8.46 -46.37
CA LEU A 74 32.03 7.44 -45.64
C LEU A 74 32.08 7.66 -44.11
N LEU A 75 33.24 8.04 -43.58
CA LEU A 75 33.38 8.41 -42.17
C LEU A 75 32.58 9.67 -41.82
N ALA A 76 32.54 10.66 -42.71
CA ALA A 76 31.74 11.87 -42.51
C ALA A 76 30.23 11.56 -42.52
N CYS A 77 29.78 10.68 -43.41
CA CYS A 77 28.39 10.25 -43.51
C CYS A 77 27.91 9.42 -42.30
N SER A 78 28.79 8.79 -41.54
CA SER A 78 28.41 7.98 -40.37
C SER A 78 28.24 8.80 -39.07
N MET A 79 28.83 9.98 -38.98
CA MET A 79 28.77 10.86 -37.79
C MET A 79 27.36 11.33 -37.38
N PRO A 80 26.44 11.67 -38.30
CA PRO A 80 25.07 12.07 -37.95
C PRO A 80 24.32 10.99 -37.14
N SER A 81 24.64 9.72 -37.35
CA SER A 81 24.04 8.59 -36.62
C SER A 81 24.38 8.64 -35.13
N GLY A 82 25.65 8.92 -34.79
CA GLY A 82 26.10 9.04 -33.40
C GLY A 82 25.49 10.23 -32.67
N LEU A 83 25.29 11.37 -33.37
CA LEU A 83 24.64 12.55 -32.80
C LEU A 83 23.16 12.30 -32.45
N ARG A 84 22.45 11.52 -33.25
CA ARG A 84 21.06 11.15 -32.97
C ARG A 84 20.95 10.30 -31.70
N VAL A 85 21.84 9.33 -31.52
CA VAL A 85 21.88 8.45 -30.34
C VAL A 85 22.23 9.24 -29.08
N LEU A 86 23.25 10.12 -29.12
CA LEU A 86 23.62 10.96 -27.98
C LEU A 86 22.49 11.91 -27.57
N ARG A 87 21.74 12.44 -28.53
CA ARG A 87 20.57 13.29 -28.26
C ARG A 87 19.44 12.51 -27.58
N LEU A 88 19.23 11.25 -27.97
CA LEU A 88 18.28 10.35 -27.30
C LEU A 88 18.71 10.05 -25.87
N GLU A 89 19.99 9.75 -25.63
CA GLU A 89 20.52 9.52 -24.28
C GLU A 89 20.42 10.76 -23.36
N GLN A 90 20.64 11.96 -23.89
CA GLN A 90 20.43 13.20 -23.15
C GLN A 90 18.96 13.44 -22.83
N SER A 91 18.06 13.23 -23.81
CA SER A 91 16.61 13.34 -23.55
C SER A 91 16.12 12.35 -22.50
N HIS A 92 16.76 11.18 -22.39
CA HIS A 92 16.39 10.16 -21.40
C HIS A 92 17.00 10.41 -20.01
N ARG A 93 17.97 11.33 -19.89
CA ARG A 93 18.67 11.66 -18.63
C ARG A 93 18.16 12.95 -17.99
N ASP A 94 17.46 13.79 -18.75
CA ASP A 94 16.81 15.02 -18.26
C ASP A 94 15.50 14.76 -17.50
N PHE A 95 15.03 13.50 -17.46
CA PHE A 95 13.91 13.04 -16.62
C PHE A 95 14.28 12.92 -15.13
N SER A 96 15.06 13.87 -14.58
CA SER A 96 15.19 13.93 -13.12
C SER A 96 13.88 14.50 -12.58
N ILE A 97 13.00 13.61 -12.11
CA ILE A 97 11.77 13.98 -11.39
C ILE A 97 12.12 15.06 -10.37
N CYS A 98 11.64 16.28 -10.60
CA CYS A 98 11.84 17.36 -9.65
C CYS A 98 10.85 17.16 -8.50
N MET A 99 11.37 17.05 -7.26
CA MET A 99 10.53 16.80 -6.09
C MET A 99 9.52 17.94 -5.84
N SER A 100 9.82 19.16 -6.30
CA SER A 100 8.89 20.30 -6.23
C SER A 100 7.61 20.04 -7.03
N ASP A 101 7.75 19.47 -8.22
CA ASP A 101 6.65 19.30 -9.17
C ASP A 101 5.77 18.13 -8.72
N VAL A 102 6.39 17.08 -8.16
CA VAL A 102 5.66 15.99 -7.48
C VAL A 102 4.91 16.53 -6.27
N ALA A 103 5.55 17.37 -5.45
CA ALA A 103 4.90 17.94 -4.28
C ALA A 103 3.71 18.83 -4.65
N GLU A 104 3.82 19.65 -5.69
CA GLU A 104 2.73 20.52 -6.14
C GLU A 104 1.56 19.70 -6.69
N ALA A 105 1.85 18.76 -7.58
CA ALA A 105 0.85 17.83 -8.11
C ALA A 105 0.16 17.02 -7.00
N TYR A 106 0.95 16.53 -6.02
CA TYR A 106 0.45 15.82 -4.85
C TYR A 106 -0.48 16.70 -4.01
N ARG A 107 -0.11 17.94 -3.70
CA ARG A 107 -0.94 18.85 -2.88
C ARG A 107 -2.29 19.11 -3.52
N ILE A 108 -2.32 19.40 -4.82
CA ILE A 108 -3.56 19.68 -5.56
C ILE A 108 -4.44 18.42 -5.63
N CYS A 109 -3.84 17.27 -5.93
CA CYS A 109 -4.53 15.99 -5.95
C CYS A 109 -5.10 15.64 -4.56
N HIS A 110 -4.32 15.81 -3.49
CA HIS A 110 -4.73 15.54 -2.13
C HIS A 110 -5.81 16.50 -1.61
N ALA A 111 -5.79 17.77 -2.03
CA ALA A 111 -6.86 18.73 -1.71
C ALA A 111 -8.19 18.29 -2.33
N ALA A 112 -8.19 17.92 -3.62
CA ALA A 112 -9.38 17.40 -4.31
C ALA A 112 -9.90 16.08 -3.70
N ASP A 113 -8.99 15.24 -3.19
CA ASP A 113 -9.33 14.01 -2.50
C ASP A 113 -10.12 14.26 -1.20
N ARG A 114 -9.75 15.28 -0.44
CA ARG A 114 -10.49 15.70 0.78
C ARG A 114 -11.88 16.27 0.47
N GLU A 115 -12.07 16.81 -0.72
CA GLU A 115 -13.35 17.30 -1.22
C GLU A 115 -14.23 16.16 -1.78
N GLY A 116 -13.73 14.93 -1.84
CA GLY A 116 -14.47 13.77 -2.34
C GLY A 116 -14.55 13.72 -3.88
N ALA A 117 -13.62 14.35 -4.59
CA ALA A 117 -13.61 14.39 -6.05
C ALA A 117 -13.34 13.03 -6.73
N PHE A 118 -12.90 12.02 -5.97
CA PHE A 118 -12.56 10.69 -6.45
C PHE A 118 -13.48 9.62 -5.88
N THR A 119 -13.94 8.71 -6.72
CA THR A 119 -14.97 7.72 -6.35
C THR A 119 -14.57 6.27 -6.65
N LEU A 120 -13.50 6.06 -7.42
CA LEU A 120 -13.08 4.73 -7.85
C LEU A 120 -12.31 4.00 -6.74
N LYS A 121 -12.72 2.75 -6.48
CA LYS A 121 -12.22 1.93 -5.34
C LYS A 121 -11.12 0.93 -5.71
N GLY A 122 -10.94 0.60 -6.98
CA GLY A 122 -9.86 -0.31 -7.42
C GLY A 122 -8.53 0.44 -7.49
N GLU A 123 -7.44 -0.15 -7.01
CA GLU A 123 -6.11 0.51 -6.95
C GLU A 123 -5.70 1.11 -8.30
N PHE A 124 -5.87 0.36 -9.39
CA PHE A 124 -5.56 0.82 -10.74
C PHE A 124 -6.48 1.95 -11.23
N ASP A 125 -7.78 1.84 -10.93
CA ASP A 125 -8.77 2.83 -11.36
C ASP A 125 -8.66 4.13 -10.55
N ALA A 126 -8.33 4.04 -9.25
CA ALA A 126 -8.11 5.17 -8.35
C ALA A 126 -6.89 6.00 -8.76
N VAL A 127 -5.77 5.34 -9.09
CA VAL A 127 -4.57 6.03 -9.61
C VAL A 127 -4.88 6.68 -10.96
N ARG A 128 -5.61 5.99 -11.84
CA ARG A 128 -5.98 6.52 -13.16
C ARG A 128 -6.92 7.73 -13.08
N GLU A 129 -7.87 7.71 -12.15
CA GLU A 129 -8.77 8.82 -11.88
C GLU A 129 -7.99 10.09 -11.51
N ARG A 130 -7.02 9.93 -10.59
CA ARG A 130 -6.13 11.01 -10.14
C ARG A 130 -5.22 11.55 -11.24
N ILE A 131 -4.65 10.67 -12.08
CA ILE A 131 -3.87 11.09 -13.26
C ILE A 131 -4.77 11.87 -14.23
N ARG A 132 -6.01 11.42 -14.47
CA ARG A 132 -6.94 12.13 -15.36
C ARG A 132 -7.27 13.52 -14.81
N PHE A 133 -7.52 13.62 -13.50
CA PHE A 133 -7.77 14.88 -12.81
C PHE A 133 -6.61 15.85 -12.95
N MET A 134 -5.37 15.41 -12.66
CA MET A 134 -4.20 16.28 -12.79
C MET A 134 -3.94 16.69 -14.24
N ARG A 135 -4.20 15.80 -15.22
CA ARG A 135 -4.09 16.15 -16.66
C ARG A 135 -5.08 17.21 -17.11
N SER A 136 -6.27 17.25 -16.52
CA SER A 136 -7.28 18.27 -16.81
C SER A 136 -7.08 19.56 -16.02
N HIS A 137 -6.12 19.60 -15.09
CA HIS A 137 -5.88 20.76 -14.24
C HIS A 137 -5.02 21.80 -14.99
N PRO A 138 -5.40 23.09 -14.97
CA PRO A 138 -4.74 24.14 -15.76
C PRO A 138 -3.24 24.26 -15.45
N ASP A 139 -2.84 24.03 -14.20
CA ASP A 139 -1.45 24.21 -13.75
C ASP A 139 -0.60 22.93 -13.84
N LEU A 140 -1.23 21.76 -14.00
CA LEU A 140 -0.54 20.45 -13.95
C LEU A 140 -0.56 19.69 -15.27
N GLY A 141 -1.39 20.09 -16.24
CA GLY A 141 -1.52 19.39 -17.53
C GLY A 141 -0.25 19.35 -18.37
N GLY A 142 0.70 20.27 -18.11
CA GLY A 142 2.02 20.30 -18.76
C GLY A 142 3.11 19.48 -18.08
N LEU A 143 2.84 18.89 -16.90
CA LEU A 143 3.82 18.08 -16.18
C LEU A 143 4.06 16.74 -16.88
N GLU A 144 5.28 16.22 -16.70
CA GLU A 144 5.65 14.94 -17.27
C GLU A 144 4.80 13.80 -16.70
N PRO A 145 4.50 12.75 -17.50
CA PRO A 145 3.68 11.63 -17.06
C PRO A 145 4.16 10.96 -15.77
N GLN A 146 5.48 10.87 -15.57
CA GLN A 146 6.08 10.24 -14.40
C GLN A 146 5.83 11.02 -13.10
N ILE A 147 5.76 12.36 -13.19
CA ILE A 147 5.46 13.26 -12.05
C ILE A 147 4.00 13.05 -11.62
N LEU A 148 3.10 13.02 -12.60
CA LEU A 148 1.67 12.78 -12.37
C LEU A 148 1.43 11.39 -11.78
N GLU A 149 2.14 10.37 -12.26
CA GLU A 149 2.04 9.00 -11.74
C GLU A 149 2.52 8.92 -10.29
N ALA A 150 3.69 9.49 -9.98
CA ALA A 150 4.22 9.54 -8.61
C ALA A 150 3.27 10.25 -7.64
N ALA A 151 2.74 11.42 -8.02
CA ALA A 151 1.77 12.16 -7.22
C ALA A 151 0.46 11.40 -7.01
N ALA A 152 -0.05 10.73 -8.04
CA ALA A 152 -1.28 9.92 -7.96
C ALA A 152 -1.10 8.72 -7.03
N GLN A 153 0.04 8.03 -7.11
CA GLN A 153 0.35 6.91 -6.23
C GLN A 153 0.45 7.35 -4.77
N MET A 154 1.21 8.41 -4.50
CA MET A 154 1.35 8.97 -3.15
C MET A 154 0.00 9.44 -2.57
N SER A 155 -0.85 10.08 -3.38
CA SER A 155 -2.19 10.51 -2.95
C SER A 155 -3.08 9.33 -2.62
N THR A 156 -3.00 8.24 -3.38
CA THR A 156 -3.81 7.03 -3.13
C THR A 156 -3.41 6.38 -1.81
N THR A 157 -2.10 6.20 -1.57
CA THR A 157 -1.61 5.68 -0.28
C THR A 157 -2.02 6.57 0.88
N SER A 158 -1.95 7.90 0.71
CA SER A 158 -2.33 8.85 1.76
C SER A 158 -3.83 8.80 2.09
N GLN A 159 -4.69 8.62 1.08
CA GLN A 159 -6.13 8.41 1.27
C GLN A 159 -6.41 7.13 2.05
N GLU A 160 -5.78 6.01 1.67
CA GLU A 160 -6.00 4.72 2.33
C GLU A 160 -5.65 4.79 3.83
N LEU A 161 -4.55 5.49 4.18
CA LEU A 161 -4.19 5.74 5.57
C LEU A 161 -5.22 6.62 6.28
N ALA A 162 -5.67 7.70 5.65
CA ALA A 162 -6.67 8.60 6.22
C ALA A 162 -8.01 7.89 6.47
N ASP A 163 -8.44 7.03 5.54
CA ASP A 163 -9.64 6.23 5.69
C ASP A 163 -9.50 5.19 6.80
N ARG A 164 -8.37 4.48 6.87
CA ARG A 164 -8.16 3.44 7.90
C ARG A 164 -8.01 4.06 9.29
N TYR A 165 -7.34 5.19 9.40
CA TYR A 165 -6.97 5.85 10.67
C TYR A 165 -7.64 7.21 10.87
N SER A 166 -8.86 7.40 10.37
CA SER A 166 -9.60 8.64 10.60
C SER A 166 -9.85 8.85 12.09
N ASP A 167 -9.67 10.08 12.58
CA ASP A 167 -9.92 10.45 13.99
C ASP A 167 -11.35 10.05 14.44
N GLU A 168 -12.34 10.22 13.56
CA GLU A 168 -13.73 9.81 13.83
C GLU A 168 -13.87 8.31 14.15
N LYS A 169 -13.19 7.44 13.39
CA LYS A 169 -13.19 5.98 13.66
C LYS A 169 -12.51 5.67 15.00
N ILE A 170 -11.42 6.36 15.32
CA ILE A 170 -10.71 6.17 16.59
C ILE A 170 -11.58 6.64 17.77
N ASP A 171 -12.23 7.78 17.66
CA ASP A 171 -13.10 8.32 18.71
C ASP A 171 -14.35 7.46 18.92
N ARG A 172 -14.94 6.92 17.85
CA ARG A 172 -16.00 5.92 17.96
C ARG A 172 -15.53 4.65 18.69
N ALA A 173 -14.35 4.14 18.33
CA ALA A 173 -13.79 2.96 18.99
C ALA A 173 -13.53 3.22 20.49
N ARG A 174 -12.98 4.39 20.84
CA ARG A 174 -12.80 4.80 22.24
C ARG A 174 -14.12 4.89 23.00
N THR A 175 -15.15 5.45 22.38
CA THR A 175 -16.48 5.57 22.98
C THR A 175 -17.10 4.19 23.22
N PHE A 176 -17.02 3.29 22.25
CA PHE A 176 -17.48 1.90 22.40
C PHE A 176 -16.76 1.18 23.56
N LEU A 177 -15.44 1.32 23.66
CA LEU A 177 -14.67 0.72 24.76
C LEU A 177 -15.06 1.28 26.13
N ARG A 178 -15.35 2.59 26.22
CA ARG A 178 -15.83 3.21 27.45
C ARG A 178 -17.20 2.65 27.86
N GLN A 179 -18.13 2.58 26.91
CA GLN A 179 -19.45 1.97 27.15
C GLN A 179 -19.34 0.51 27.61
N ARG A 180 -18.45 -0.27 27.00
CA ARG A 180 -18.21 -1.66 27.42
C ARG A 180 -17.63 -1.77 28.82
N GLN A 181 -16.78 -0.82 29.25
CA GLN A 181 -16.28 -0.78 30.61
C GLN A 181 -17.41 -0.52 31.62
N GLU A 182 -18.25 0.48 31.35
CA GLU A 182 -19.43 0.79 32.19
C GLU A 182 -20.42 -0.39 32.26
N GLU A 183 -20.63 -1.10 31.15
CA GLU A 183 -21.43 -2.34 31.11
C GLU A 183 -20.83 -3.44 31.99
N ILE A 184 -19.51 -3.64 31.94
CA ILE A 184 -18.80 -4.65 32.75
C ILE A 184 -18.92 -4.33 34.24
N GLU A 185 -18.78 -3.07 34.64
CA GLU A 185 -18.94 -2.65 36.03
C GLU A 185 -20.37 -2.93 36.53
N THR A 186 -21.38 -2.54 35.74
CA THR A 186 -22.78 -2.82 36.07
C THR A 186 -23.03 -4.33 36.19
N PHE A 187 -22.44 -5.13 35.31
CA PHE A 187 -22.58 -6.59 35.34
C PHE A 187 -21.91 -7.19 36.57
N ARG A 188 -20.74 -6.67 36.96
CA ARG A 188 -20.03 -7.08 38.17
C ARG A 188 -20.87 -6.82 39.41
N ASP A 189 -21.50 -5.65 39.52
CA ASP A 189 -22.35 -5.30 40.66
C ASP A 189 -23.55 -6.26 40.77
N ARG A 190 -24.18 -6.59 39.63
CA ARG A 190 -25.27 -7.59 39.60
C ARG A 190 -24.82 -8.98 40.05
N ILE A 191 -23.62 -9.42 39.68
CA ILE A 191 -23.07 -10.70 40.14
C ILE A 191 -22.88 -10.69 41.66
N VAL A 192 -22.35 -9.61 42.22
CA VAL A 192 -22.15 -9.48 43.67
C VAL A 192 -23.50 -9.57 44.39
N GLU A 193 -24.51 -8.84 43.92
CA GLU A 193 -25.85 -8.87 44.50
C GLU A 193 -26.49 -10.26 44.42
N ALA A 194 -26.47 -10.90 43.23
CA ALA A 194 -27.00 -12.24 43.05
C ALA A 194 -26.29 -13.28 43.94
N THR A 195 -24.97 -13.14 44.13
CA THR A 195 -24.19 -14.03 45.01
C THR A 195 -24.60 -13.86 46.47
N ALA A 196 -24.84 -12.62 46.92
CA ALA A 196 -25.33 -12.34 48.26
C ALA A 196 -26.72 -12.96 48.49
N GLN A 197 -27.63 -12.80 47.53
CA GLN A 197 -28.97 -13.42 47.58
C GLN A 197 -28.89 -14.95 47.64
N CYS A 198 -28.01 -15.59 46.85
CA CYS A 198 -27.78 -17.03 46.91
C CYS A 198 -27.30 -17.49 48.30
N HIS A 199 -26.39 -16.76 48.94
CA HIS A 199 -25.94 -17.08 50.29
C HIS A 199 -27.05 -16.92 51.33
N GLU A 200 -27.88 -15.89 51.21
CA GLU A 200 -29.02 -15.67 52.09
C GLU A 200 -30.06 -16.80 51.97
N LEU A 201 -30.43 -17.16 50.73
CA LEU A 201 -31.35 -18.26 50.47
C LEU A 201 -30.83 -19.58 51.04
N ARG A 202 -29.53 -19.87 50.88
CA ARG A 202 -28.92 -21.06 51.46
C ARG A 202 -29.03 -21.07 52.98
N ARG A 203 -28.77 -19.94 53.64
CA ARG A 203 -28.92 -19.82 55.09
C ARG A 203 -30.37 -20.03 55.55
N TRP A 204 -31.35 -19.55 54.79
CA TRP A 204 -32.76 -19.77 55.09
C TRP A 204 -33.15 -21.24 54.96
N VAL A 205 -32.66 -21.93 53.93
CA VAL A 205 -32.87 -23.38 53.79
C VAL A 205 -32.29 -24.12 54.99
N ASP A 206 -31.03 -23.86 55.34
CA ASP A 206 -30.39 -24.50 56.50
C ASP A 206 -31.16 -24.23 57.81
N HIS A 207 -31.71 -23.01 57.97
CA HIS A 207 -32.49 -22.65 59.15
C HIS A 207 -33.83 -23.40 59.20
N VAL A 208 -34.56 -23.46 58.08
CA VAL A 208 -35.84 -24.16 57.98
C VAL A 208 -35.66 -25.66 58.25
N GLU A 209 -34.61 -26.28 57.70
CA GLU A 209 -34.30 -27.70 57.96
C GLU A 209 -34.07 -27.97 59.46
N VAL A 210 -33.36 -27.07 60.15
CA VAL A 210 -33.15 -27.19 61.61
C VAL A 210 -34.48 -27.03 62.36
N GLU A 211 -35.28 -26.02 62.02
CA GLU A 211 -36.58 -25.82 62.68
C GLU A 211 -37.53 -26.99 62.46
N GLU A 212 -37.61 -27.54 61.25
CA GLU A 212 -38.39 -28.73 60.93
C GLU A 212 -37.95 -29.92 61.79
N SER A 213 -36.65 -30.17 61.92
CA SER A 213 -36.12 -31.24 62.77
C SER A 213 -36.50 -31.09 64.25
N ILE A 214 -36.56 -29.85 64.76
CA ILE A 214 -36.99 -29.55 66.14
C ILE A 214 -38.49 -29.81 66.26
N MET A 215 -39.29 -29.36 65.29
CA MET A 215 -40.75 -29.58 65.29
C MET A 215 -41.10 -31.07 65.22
N GLU A 216 -40.42 -31.85 64.39
CA GLU A 216 -40.58 -33.31 64.32
C GLU A 216 -40.28 -33.96 65.67
N SER A 217 -39.19 -33.55 66.34
CA SER A 217 -38.82 -34.06 67.66
C SER A 217 -39.87 -33.71 68.72
N GLN A 218 -40.39 -32.47 68.72
CA GLN A 218 -41.45 -32.03 69.64
C GLN A 218 -42.76 -32.78 69.41
N LEU A 219 -43.15 -33.00 68.15
CA LEU A 219 -44.33 -33.77 67.78
C LEU A 219 -44.19 -35.21 68.29
N GLY A 220 -43.04 -35.86 68.06
CA GLY A 220 -42.77 -37.21 68.55
C GLY A 220 -42.86 -37.31 70.07
N GLN A 221 -42.32 -36.34 70.80
CA GLN A 221 -42.43 -36.29 72.25
C GLN A 221 -43.88 -36.08 72.73
N LEU A 222 -44.64 -35.22 72.06
CA LEU A 222 -46.05 -34.99 72.38
C LEU A 222 -46.89 -36.24 72.13
N GLU A 223 -46.65 -36.95 71.03
CA GLU A 223 -47.31 -38.23 70.72
C GLU A 223 -46.98 -39.29 71.78
N GLU A 224 -45.74 -39.36 72.25
CA GLU A 224 -45.33 -40.27 73.33
C GLU A 224 -46.04 -39.92 74.64
N GLN A 225 -46.01 -38.64 75.05
CA GLN A 225 -46.71 -38.16 76.25
C GLN A 225 -48.22 -38.42 76.18
N LEU A 226 -48.85 -38.17 75.03
CA LEU A 226 -50.28 -38.46 74.82
C LEU A 226 -50.54 -39.97 74.87
N GLY A 227 -49.69 -40.78 74.24
CA GLY A 227 -49.77 -42.24 74.30
C GLY A 227 -49.72 -42.76 75.73
N ASP A 228 -48.79 -42.27 76.54
CA ASP A 228 -48.64 -42.63 77.95
C ASP A 228 -49.87 -42.24 78.79
N THR A 229 -50.42 -41.04 78.56
CA THR A 229 -51.62 -40.58 79.28
C THR A 229 -52.86 -41.39 78.89
N LEU A 230 -53.05 -41.69 77.60
CA LEU A 230 -54.15 -42.54 77.12
C LEU A 230 -54.05 -43.97 77.65
N ALA A 231 -52.84 -44.55 77.69
CA ALA A 231 -52.60 -45.87 78.26
C ALA A 231 -52.97 -45.94 79.75
N LYS A 232 -52.62 -44.90 80.54
CA LYS A 232 -53.02 -44.79 81.96
C LYS A 232 -54.55 -44.73 82.15
N LEU A 233 -55.27 -44.18 81.18
CA LEU A 233 -56.74 -44.09 81.19
C LEU A 233 -57.43 -45.37 80.69
N GLY A 234 -56.67 -46.41 80.32
CA GLY A 234 -57.20 -47.70 79.85
C GLY A 234 -57.52 -47.75 78.36
N PHE A 235 -57.13 -46.74 77.58
CA PHE A 235 -57.26 -46.75 76.13
C PHE A 235 -56.01 -47.38 75.49
N VAL A 236 -56.19 -48.34 74.60
CA VAL A 236 -55.08 -48.96 73.84
C VAL A 236 -54.83 -48.12 72.58
N ARG A 237 -53.57 -47.72 72.36
CA ARG A 237 -53.13 -47.06 71.13
C ARG A 237 -53.49 -47.95 69.93
N SER A 238 -54.47 -47.54 69.12
CA SER A 238 -54.65 -48.17 67.81
C SER A 238 -53.42 -47.80 66.99
N ALA A 239 -52.60 -48.78 66.60
CA ALA A 239 -51.51 -48.56 65.66
C ALA A 239 -52.14 -48.08 64.35
N GLY A 240 -52.13 -46.77 64.14
CA GLY A 240 -52.72 -46.14 62.97
C GLY A 240 -52.10 -46.70 61.71
N THR A 241 -52.94 -47.15 60.78
CA THR A 241 -52.58 -47.30 59.38
C THR A 241 -51.94 -46.01 58.86
N PRO A 242 -50.95 -46.10 57.95
CA PRO A 242 -50.28 -44.92 57.42
C PRO A 242 -51.29 -44.08 56.62
N ASN A 243 -51.79 -43.00 57.23
CA ASN A 243 -52.61 -42.01 56.55
C ASN A 243 -51.71 -41.06 55.76
N VAL A 244 -51.05 -41.60 54.72
CA VAL A 244 -50.37 -40.80 53.72
C VAL A 244 -51.44 -40.34 52.73
N VAL A 245 -51.86 -39.08 52.85
CA VAL A 245 -52.63 -38.42 51.78
C VAL A 245 -51.64 -38.03 50.69
N PRO A 246 -51.69 -38.62 49.49
CA PRO A 246 -50.85 -38.17 48.40
C PRO A 246 -51.23 -36.73 48.05
N MET A 247 -50.29 -35.79 48.19
CA MET A 247 -50.44 -34.49 47.57
C MET A 247 -50.59 -34.73 46.07
N LYS A 248 -51.76 -34.34 45.53
CA LYS A 248 -51.99 -34.27 44.09
C LYS A 248 -50.91 -33.35 43.52
N SER A 249 -49.89 -33.91 42.88
CA SER A 249 -49.02 -33.12 42.01
C SER A 249 -49.91 -32.54 40.92
N GLY A 250 -50.17 -31.24 41.05
CA GLY A 250 -50.89 -30.49 40.04
C GLY A 250 -50.08 -30.51 38.76
N MET A 251 -50.67 -31.15 37.74
CA MET A 251 -50.44 -30.93 36.32
C MET A 251 -49.02 -31.13 35.81
N ALA A 252 -48.77 -32.34 35.30
CA ALA A 252 -48.19 -32.42 33.97
C ALA A 252 -49.29 -32.16 32.92
N THR A 253 -48.88 -31.43 31.88
CA THR A 253 -49.36 -31.41 30.47
C THR A 253 -50.53 -30.49 30.03
N ALA A 254 -50.15 -29.44 29.31
CA ALA A 254 -50.61 -29.11 27.95
C ALA A 254 -49.53 -28.19 27.32
N ALA A 255 -48.68 -28.69 26.41
CA ALA A 255 -48.90 -28.62 24.97
C ALA A 255 -48.83 -27.20 24.41
N GLU A 256 -47.63 -26.73 24.07
CA GLU A 256 -47.19 -26.33 22.71
C GLU A 256 -45.66 -26.21 22.65
#